data_AF-A0A966UZF3-F1
#
_entry.id   AF-A0A966UZF3-F1
#
_cell.length_a   1.000
_cell.length_b   1.000
_cell.length_c   1.000
_cell.angle_alpha   90.00
_cell.angle_beta   90.00
_cell.angle_gamma   90.00
#
_symmetry.space_group_name_H-M   'P 1'
#
loop_
_entity.id
_entity.type
_entity.pdbx_description
1 polymer ?
#
loop_
_entity_poly.entity_id
_entity_poly.type
_entity_poly.pdbx_seq_one_letter_code
_entity_poly.pdbx_strand_id
1 'polypeptide(L)'
;MPGAGKSMCVEHLKSKGFNSVYFGGITIDEIKKRGLELNPENEKIVREDIRKKYGNDVYAKRIIDKIKLIKNSQPIVVDGLYSWTEYKMFKNEYGDRAIIVAVVAPRSLRHKRLSA
;
A
#
# COMPACT_ATOMS: atom_id res chain seq x y z
N MET A 1 -7.08 6.36 5.82
CA MET A 1 -7.01 7.66 6.52
C MET A 1 -5.89 7.64 7.57
N PRO A 2 -5.08 8.69 7.70
CA PRO A 2 -4.08 8.82 8.78
C PRO A 2 -4.72 8.77 10.17
N GLY A 3 -4.02 8.17 11.13
CA GLY A 3 -4.46 8.04 12.54
C GLY A 3 -5.55 6.99 12.79
N ALA A 4 -6.00 6.26 11.77
CA ALA A 4 -7.07 5.26 11.91
C ALA A 4 -6.61 3.97 12.62
N GLY A 5 -5.30 3.66 12.62
CA GLY A 5 -4.75 2.42 13.18
C GLY A 5 -4.46 1.34 12.14
N LYS A 6 -4.50 1.67 10.84
CA LYS A 6 -4.20 0.73 9.74
C LYS A 6 -2.85 0.03 9.92
N SER A 7 -1.81 0.80 10.23
CA SER A 7 -0.46 0.28 10.49
C SER A 7 -0.43 -0.70 11.66
N MET A 8 -1.25 -0.49 12.71
CA MET A 8 -1.32 -1.45 13.82
C MET A 8 -1.95 -2.78 13.41
N CYS A 9 -2.97 -2.76 12.55
CA CYS A 9 -3.54 -3.99 12.00
C CYS A 9 -2.50 -4.76 11.17
N VAL A 10 -1.72 -4.06 10.35
CA VAL A 10 -0.64 -4.67 9.55
C VAL A 10 0.41 -5.30 10.45
N GLU A 11 0.90 -4.59 11.47
CA GLU A 11 1.90 -5.13 12.41
C GLU A 11 1.37 -6.32 13.21
N HIS A 12 0.09 -6.28 13.63
CA HIS A 12 -0.54 -7.42 14.28
C HIS A 12 -0.56 -8.66 13.37
N LEU A 13 -0.97 -8.52 12.11
CA LEU A 13 -1.00 -9.64 11.17
C LEU A 13 0.41 -10.15 10.84
N LYS A 14 1.40 -9.27 10.72
CA LYS A 14 2.81 -9.66 10.57
C LYS A 14 3.29 -10.49 11.77
N SER A 15 2.91 -10.11 13.00
CA SER A 15 3.23 -10.90 14.20
C SER A 15 2.57 -12.30 14.22
N LYS A 16 1.55 -12.52 13.38
CA LYS A 16 0.91 -13.83 13.17
C LYS A 16 1.53 -14.62 12.01
N GLY A 17 2.60 -14.12 11.38
CA GLY A 17 3.35 -14.79 10.32
C GLY A 17 3.03 -14.28 8.90
N PHE A 18 2.07 -13.37 8.74
CA PHE A 18 1.65 -12.92 7.43
C PHE A 18 2.72 -12.04 6.78
N ASN A 19 3.00 -12.28 5.51
CA ASN A 19 3.83 -11.38 4.71
C ASN A 19 3.04 -10.11 4.40
N SER A 20 3.72 -8.96 4.35
CA SER A 20 3.10 -7.68 4.02
C SER A 20 3.76 -7.02 2.80
N VAL A 21 2.95 -6.45 1.91
CA VAL A 21 3.42 -5.60 0.81
C VAL A 21 2.82 -4.20 0.97
N TYR A 22 3.67 -3.18 1.02
CA TYR A 22 3.25 -1.79 1.18
C TYR A 22 3.15 -1.09 -0.19
N PHE A 23 2.00 -0.51 -0.49
CA PHE A 23 1.76 0.24 -1.73
C PHE A 23 2.73 1.41 -1.92
N GLY A 24 2.98 2.18 -0.87
CA GLY A 24 3.95 3.29 -0.90
C GLY A 24 5.40 2.81 -1.10
N GLY A 25 5.67 1.53 -0.89
CA GLY A 25 6.97 0.92 -1.17
C GLY A 25 7.36 1.04 -2.65
N ILE A 26 6.39 1.09 -3.57
CA ILE A 26 6.68 1.29 -5.00
C ILE A 26 7.40 2.62 -5.25
N THR A 27 6.95 3.70 -4.59
CA THR A 27 7.57 5.01 -4.72
C THR A 27 8.97 5.01 -4.11
N ILE A 28 9.12 4.41 -2.92
CA ILE A 28 10.40 4.33 -2.21
C ILE A 28 11.44 3.54 -3.03
N ASP A 29 11.03 2.40 -3.60
CA ASP A 29 11.91 1.58 -4.44
C ASP A 29 12.34 2.33 -5.71
N GLU A 30 11.43 3.10 -6.29
CA GLU A 30 11.73 3.92 -7.46
C GLU A 30 12.67 5.10 -7.13
N ILE A 31 12.47 5.77 -6.00
CA ILE A 31 13.40 6.83 -5.50
C ILE A 31 14.81 6.25 -5.37
N LYS A 32 14.94 5.09 -4.70
CA LYS A 32 16.22 4.40 -4.52
C LYS A 32 16.83 3.98 -5.87
N LYS A 33 16.02 3.46 -6.78
CA LYS A 33 16.45 3.07 -8.13
C LYS A 33 16.97 4.26 -8.94
N ARG A 34 16.44 5.46 -8.70
CA ARG A 34 16.87 6.72 -9.33
C ARG A 34 18.06 7.38 -8.63
N GLY A 35 18.55 6.81 -7.53
CA GLY A 35 19.63 7.39 -6.73
C GLY A 35 19.24 8.70 -6.05
N LEU A 36 17.94 8.94 -5.83
CA LEU A 36 17.44 10.14 -5.17
C LEU A 36 17.40 9.95 -3.65
N GLU A 37 17.55 11.05 -2.92
CA GLU A 37 17.36 11.07 -1.48
C GLU A 37 15.89 10.83 -1.12
N LEU A 38 15.64 10.03 -0.07
CA LEU A 38 14.28 9.80 0.43
C LEU A 38 13.81 11.00 1.26
N ASN A 39 13.13 11.93 0.60
CA ASN A 39 12.51 13.10 1.23
C ASN A 39 11.11 13.36 0.61
N PRO A 40 10.25 14.18 1.27
CA PRO A 40 8.88 14.41 0.81
C PRO A 40 8.76 15.00 -0.59
N GLU A 41 9.71 15.86 -0.97
CA GLU A 41 9.80 16.50 -2.29
C GLU A 41 9.96 15.43 -3.39
N ASN A 42 11.00 14.60 -3.24
CA ASN A 42 11.31 13.52 -4.18
C ASN A 42 10.20 12.47 -4.21
N GLU A 43 9.60 12.15 -3.06
CA GLU A 43 8.47 11.21 -3.01
C GLU A 43 7.29 11.71 -3.83
N LYS A 44 6.94 12.99 -3.72
CA LYS A 44 5.87 13.59 -4.52
C LYS A 44 6.19 13.54 -6.00
N ILE A 45 7.37 14.01 -6.39
CA ILE A 45 7.81 14.06 -7.80
C ILE A 45 7.80 12.65 -8.43
N VAL A 46 8.42 11.67 -7.76
CA VAL A 46 8.51 10.30 -8.27
C VAL A 46 7.14 9.64 -8.36
N ARG A 47 6.28 9.85 -7.35
CA ARG A 47 4.92 9.30 -7.33
C ARG A 47 4.07 9.82 -8.49
N GLU A 48 4.14 11.12 -8.76
CA GLU A 48 3.43 11.76 -9.86
C GLU A 48 4.00 11.33 -11.23
N ASP A 49 5.33 11.28 -11.37
CA ASP A 49 6.01 10.85 -12.59
C ASP A 49 5.69 9.39 -12.97
N ILE A 50 5.67 8.48 -11.99
CA ILE A 50 5.26 7.08 -12.22
C ILE A 50 3.86 7.03 -12.83
N ARG A 51 2.90 7.77 -12.25
CA ARG A 51 1.52 7.78 -12.75
C ARG A 51 1.39 8.45 -14.12
N LYS A 52 2.15 9.53 -14.35
CA LYS A 52 2.18 10.22 -15.64
C LYS A 52 2.71 9.32 -16.76
N LYS A 53 3.74 8.51 -16.48
CA LYS A 53 4.38 7.64 -17.48
C LYS A 53 3.66 6.32 -17.72
N TYR A 54 3.14 5.71 -16.66
CA TYR A 54 2.65 4.33 -16.71
C TYR A 54 1.14 4.20 -16.44
N GLY A 55 0.45 5.31 -16.19
CA GLY A 55 -0.96 5.34 -15.87
C GLY A 55 -1.27 5.19 -14.38
N ASN A 56 -2.53 5.38 -14.02
CA ASN A 56 -3.00 5.34 -12.64
C ASN A 56 -3.02 3.92 -12.04
N ASP A 57 -2.94 2.89 -12.87
CA ASP A 57 -3.05 1.48 -12.48
C ASP A 57 -1.69 0.82 -12.21
N VAL A 58 -0.59 1.50 -12.50
CA VAL A 58 0.79 0.98 -12.36
C VAL A 58 1.12 0.49 -10.96
N TYR A 59 0.60 1.15 -9.91
CA TYR A 59 0.86 0.73 -8.53
C TYR A 59 0.23 -0.63 -8.25
N ALA A 60 -1.03 -0.84 -8.64
CA ALA A 60 -1.70 -2.12 -8.49
C ALA A 60 -0.97 -3.22 -9.27
N LYS A 61 -0.59 -2.97 -10.53
CA LYS A 61 0.17 -3.94 -11.35
C LYS A 61 1.48 -4.35 -10.67
N ARG A 62 2.31 -3.38 -10.29
CA ARG A 62 3.61 -3.67 -9.65
C ARG A 62 3.45 -4.41 -8.32
N ILE A 63 2.40 -4.12 -7.55
CA ILE A 63 2.13 -4.83 -6.30
C ILE A 63 1.65 -6.26 -6.57
N ILE A 64 0.75 -6.47 -7.54
CA ILE A 64 0.31 -7.81 -7.96
C ILE A 64 1.51 -8.65 -8.40
N ASP A 65 2.42 -8.08 -9.19
CA ASP A 65 3.64 -8.76 -9.62
C ASP A 65 4.52 -9.14 -8.43
N LYS A 66 4.71 -8.23 -7.46
CA LYS A 66 5.43 -8.54 -6.21
C LYS A 66 4.77 -9.68 -5.43
N ILE A 67 3.45 -9.68 -5.33
CA ILE A 67 2.69 -10.74 -4.63
C ILE A 67 2.92 -12.09 -5.32
N LYS A 68 2.89 -12.14 -6.66
CA LYS A 68 3.13 -13.37 -7.43
C LYS A 68 4.52 -13.97 -7.21
N LEU A 69 5.51 -13.15 -6.89
CA LEU A 69 6.88 -13.60 -6.60
C LEU A 69 7.04 -14.18 -5.19
N ILE A 70 6.11 -13.89 -4.27
CA ILE A 70 6.15 -14.40 -2.91
C ILE A 70 5.68 -15.86 -2.90
N LYS A 71 6.63 -16.79 -2.75
CA LYS A 71 6.33 -18.21 -2.53
C LYS A 71 5.97 -18.45 -1.07
N ASN A 72 4.72 -18.18 -0.69
CA ASN A 72 4.19 -18.47 0.64
C ASN A 72 2.75 -19.01 0.56
N SER A 73 2.43 -19.99 1.39
CA SER A 73 1.09 -20.55 1.56
C SER A 73 0.18 -19.66 2.42
N GLN A 74 0.76 -18.75 3.21
CA GLN A 74 0.00 -17.83 4.05
C GLN A 74 -0.55 -16.62 3.26
N PRO A 75 -1.69 -16.06 3.68
CA PRO A 75 -2.23 -14.86 3.04
C PRO A 75 -1.26 -13.68 3.15
N ILE A 76 -1.34 -12.78 2.17
CA ILE A 76 -0.49 -11.60 2.07
C ILE A 76 -1.30 -10.36 2.41
N VAL A 77 -0.81 -9.56 3.34
CA VAL A 77 -1.41 -8.29 3.75
C VAL A 77 -0.92 -7.20 2.81
N VAL A 78 -1.85 -6.56 2.10
CA VAL A 78 -1.52 -5.45 1.21
C VAL A 78 -1.93 -4.15 1.88
N ASP A 79 -0.93 -3.33 2.22
CA ASP A 79 -1.16 -2.09 2.95
C ASP A 79 -1.21 -0.87 2.03
N GLY A 80 -2.31 -0.11 2.11
CA GLY A 80 -2.44 1.17 1.42
C GLY A 80 -3.16 1.12 0.07
N LEU A 81 -4.27 0.39 -0.02
CA LEU A 81 -5.19 0.52 -1.15
C LEU A 81 -5.92 1.88 -1.07
N TYR A 82 -5.81 2.72 -2.11
CA TYR A 82 -6.28 4.12 -2.11
C TYR A 82 -7.28 4.46 -3.20
N SER A 83 -7.32 3.71 -4.31
CA SER A 83 -8.18 4.04 -5.45
C SER A 83 -9.16 2.92 -5.82
N TRP A 84 -10.25 3.34 -6.47
CA TRP A 84 -11.24 2.42 -7.05
C TRP A 84 -10.64 1.53 -8.14
N THR A 85 -9.68 2.06 -8.89
CA THR A 85 -8.93 1.30 -9.90
C THR A 85 -8.14 0.16 -9.25
N GLU A 86 -7.40 0.45 -8.18
CA GLU A 86 -6.67 -0.57 -7.41
C GLU A 86 -7.64 -1.62 -6.85
N TYR A 87 -8.77 -1.20 -6.25
CA TYR A 87 -9.81 -2.11 -5.78
C TYR A 87 -10.27 -3.09 -6.86
N LYS A 88 -10.66 -2.58 -8.03
CA LYS A 88 -11.15 -3.41 -9.14
C LYS A 88 -10.07 -4.36 -9.66
N MET A 89 -8.84 -3.91 -9.76
CA MET A 89 -7.74 -4.75 -10.22
C MET A 89 -7.50 -5.93 -9.27
N PHE A 90 -7.49 -5.69 -7.97
CA PHE A 90 -7.34 -6.77 -6.99
C PHE A 90 -8.52 -7.74 -7.02
N LYS A 91 -9.74 -7.23 -7.15
CA LYS A 91 -10.94 -8.06 -7.30
C LYS A 91 -10.93 -8.88 -8.59
N ASN A 92 -10.47 -8.30 -9.70
CA ASN A 92 -10.36 -9.02 -10.96
C ASN A 92 -9.27 -10.11 -10.93
N GLU A 93 -8.13 -9.82 -10.30
CA GLU A 93 -6.99 -10.75 -10.24
C GLU A 93 -7.21 -11.90 -9.26
N TYR A 94 -7.78 -11.63 -8.08
CA TYR A 94 -7.86 -12.60 -6.99
C TYR A 94 -9.30 -13.04 -6.65
N GLY A 95 -10.32 -12.39 -7.21
CA GLY A 95 -11.72 -12.72 -6.94
C GLY A 95 -12.07 -12.63 -5.46
N ASP A 96 -12.69 -13.69 -4.94
CA ASP A 96 -13.07 -13.80 -3.53
C ASP A 96 -11.89 -13.93 -2.58
N ARG A 97 -10.70 -14.28 -3.09
CA ARG A 97 -9.47 -14.30 -2.29
C ARG A 97 -8.94 -12.90 -1.97
N ALA A 98 -9.39 -11.86 -2.70
CA ALA A 98 -9.12 -10.47 -2.34
C ALA A 98 -10.12 -10.00 -1.27
N ILE A 99 -9.71 -10.09 0.00
CA ILE A 99 -10.45 -9.58 1.15
C ILE A 99 -10.00 -8.13 1.41
N ILE A 100 -10.95 -7.20 1.36
CA ILE A 100 -10.69 -5.78 1.60
C ILE A 100 -11.19 -5.40 3.00
N VAL A 101 -10.29 -4.91 3.84
CA VAL A 101 -10.59 -4.50 5.21
C VAL A 101 -10.41 -2.99 5.35
N ALA A 102 -11.51 -2.31 5.66
CA ALA A 102 -11.48 -0.88 5.95
C ALA A 102 -11.28 -0.64 7.46
N VAL A 103 -10.10 -0.14 7.84
CA VAL A 103 -9.84 0.30 9.21
C VAL A 103 -10.30 1.75 9.37
N VAL A 104 -11.36 1.94 10.15
CA VAL A 104 -12.01 3.24 10.35
C VAL A 104 -11.97 3.67 11.82
N ALA A 105 -11.88 4.97 12.04
CA ALA A 105 -11.95 5.57 13.36
C ALA A 105 -12.57 6.98 13.27
N PRO A 106 -13.28 7.45 14.31
CA PRO A 106 -13.85 8.79 14.35
C PRO A 106 -12.80 9.88 14.12
N ARG A 107 -13.16 10.97 13.43
CA ARG A 107 -12.25 12.08 13.11
C ARG A 107 -11.57 12.65 14.37
N SER A 108 -12.35 12.88 15.43
CA SER A 108 -11.85 13.39 16.72
C SER A 108 -10.74 12.51 17.28
N LEU A 109 -10.94 11.18 17.28
CA LEU A 109 -9.96 10.23 17.77
C LEU A 109 -8.69 10.18 16.90
N ARG A 110 -8.84 10.22 15.57
CA ARG A 110 -7.69 10.25 14.65
C ARG A 110 -6.84 11.51 14.85
N HIS A 111 -7.49 12.66 15.01
CA HIS A 111 -6.79 13.93 15.26
C HIS A 111 -6.05 13.88 16.59
N LYS A 112 -6.70 13.42 17.66
CA LYS A 112 -6.06 13.24 18.98
C LYS A 112 -4.80 12.38 18.93
N ARG A 113 -4.77 11.35 18.07
CA ARG A 113 -3.60 10.47 17.88
C ARG A 113 -2.47 11.10 17.07
N LEU A 114 -2.78 12.06 16.19
CA LEU A 114 -1.81 12.70 15.29
C LEU A 114 -1.26 14.02 15.85
N SER A 115 -1.92 14.57 16.88
CA SER A 115 -1.50 15.79 17.58
C SER A 115 -0.63 15.51 18.81
N ALA A 116 -0.39 14.24 19.13
CA ALA A 116 0.53 13.80 20.18
C ALA A 116 1.92 13.62 19.57
#